data_AF-J9W6Z5-F1
#
_entry.id   AF-J9W6Z5-F1
#
_cell.length_a   1.000
_cell.length_b   1.000
_cell.length_c   1.000
_cell.angle_alpha   90.00
_cell.angle_beta   90.00
_cell.angle_gamma   90.00
#
_symmetry.space_group_name_H-M   'P 1'
#
loop_
_entity.id
_entity.type
_entity.pdbx_description
1 polymer ?
#
loop_
_entity_poly.entity_id
_entity_poly.type
_entity_poly.pdbx_seq_one_letter_code
_entity_poly.pdbx_strand_id
1 'polypeptide(L)'
;MQYMNNQELKELFTKEDLHITKAVAILLKQAALYTKRIHVLQDSQQLADCENERAKYIYKAIEVATIEKQQHCRLIEDKKRYLDAMNDKYGDVDFINDLKDLKKLVLIYRLENLDEQQQAHHSPEYMA
;
A
#
# COMPACT_ATOMS: atom_id res chain seq x y z
N MET A 1 5.63 2.62 -17.64
CA MET A 1 4.81 3.34 -16.64
C MET A 1 5.31 4.78 -16.59
N GLN A 2 4.43 5.77 -16.47
CA GLN A 2 4.89 7.16 -16.32
C GLN A 2 5.30 7.38 -14.86
N TYR A 3 6.49 7.90 -14.64
CA TYR A 3 7.01 8.11 -13.29
C TYR A 3 6.44 9.40 -12.69
N MET A 4 5.64 9.25 -11.63
CA MET A 4 5.11 10.39 -10.88
C MET A 4 6.13 10.86 -9.83
N ASN A 5 6.35 12.17 -9.75
CA ASN A 5 7.15 12.81 -8.71
C ASN A 5 6.28 13.19 -7.49
N ASN A 6 6.92 13.64 -6.41
CA ASN A 6 6.22 13.95 -5.16
C ASN A 6 5.24 15.13 -5.27
N GLN A 7 5.53 16.10 -6.14
CA GLN A 7 4.66 17.25 -6.36
C GLN A 7 3.40 16.84 -7.13
N GLU A 8 3.57 16.12 -8.24
CA GLU A 8 2.45 15.56 -9.02
C GLU A 8 1.55 14.66 -8.15
N LEU A 9 2.16 13.85 -7.27
CA LEU A 9 1.42 13.01 -6.34
C LEU A 9 0.60 13.83 -5.34
N LYS A 10 1.20 14.90 -4.77
CA LYS A 10 0.51 15.78 -3.83
C LYS A 10 -0.64 16.53 -4.51
N GLU A 11 -0.42 17.03 -5.72
CA GLU A 11 -1.43 17.71 -6.53
C GLU A 11 -2.59 16.76 -6.84
N LEU A 12 -2.29 15.51 -7.23
CA LEU A 12 -3.30 14.48 -7.46
C LEU A 12 -4.13 14.20 -6.19
N PHE A 13 -3.47 13.95 -5.05
CA PHE A 13 -4.18 13.69 -3.79
C PHE A 13 -5.08 14.86 -3.37
N THR A 14 -4.62 16.09 -3.61
CA THR A 14 -5.42 17.28 -3.30
C THR A 14 -6.59 17.44 -4.27
N LYS A 15 -6.35 17.32 -5.58
CA LYS A 15 -7.34 17.51 -6.64
C LYS A 15 -8.46 16.48 -6.57
N GLU A 16 -8.09 15.22 -6.38
CA GLU A 16 -9.02 14.10 -6.30
C GLU A 16 -9.57 13.91 -4.88
N ASP A 17 -9.17 14.77 -3.93
CA ASP A 17 -9.57 14.74 -2.52
C ASP A 17 -9.39 13.32 -1.93
N LEU A 18 -8.18 12.80 -2.10
CA LEU A 18 -7.72 11.52 -1.57
C LEU A 18 -7.01 11.75 -0.23
N HIS A 19 -7.29 10.88 0.73
CA HIS A 19 -6.67 10.96 2.06
C HIS A 19 -5.49 9.99 2.20
N ILE A 20 -4.49 10.41 2.95
CA ILE A 20 -3.37 9.55 3.35
C ILE A 20 -3.78 8.83 4.64
N THR A 21 -4.45 7.69 4.49
CA THR A 21 -4.77 6.76 5.59
C THR A 21 -3.54 5.93 5.99
N LYS A 22 -3.67 5.06 7.00
CA LYS A 22 -2.59 4.15 7.38
C LYS A 22 -2.18 3.22 6.22
N ALA A 23 -3.15 2.68 5.49
CA ALA A 23 -2.91 1.82 4.32
C ALA A 23 -2.10 2.54 3.23
N VAL A 24 -2.50 3.76 2.88
CA VAL A 24 -1.82 4.60 1.90
C VAL A 24 -0.40 4.96 2.39
N ALA A 25 -0.25 5.33 3.65
CA ALA A 25 1.03 5.69 4.23
C ALA A 25 2.06 4.54 4.17
N ILE A 26 1.65 3.30 4.43
CA ILE A 26 2.52 2.11 4.32
C ILE A 26 3.08 1.97 2.89
N LEU A 27 2.22 2.14 1.88
CA LEU A 27 2.61 2.04 0.47
C LEU A 27 3.54 3.18 0.05
N LEU A 28 3.24 4.42 0.46
CA LEU A 28 4.10 5.56 0.18
C LEU A 28 5.48 5.44 0.87
N LYS A 29 5.53 4.85 2.07
CA LYS A 29 6.80 4.51 2.72
C LYS A 29 7.60 3.49 1.91
N GLN A 30 6.97 2.45 1.35
CA GLN A 30 7.66 1.51 0.45
C GLN A 30 8.24 2.23 -0.77
N ALA A 31 7.46 3.10 -1.43
CA ALA A 31 7.95 3.90 -2.54
C ALA A 31 9.17 4.76 -2.14
N ALA A 32 9.13 5.39 -0.97
CA ALA A 32 10.23 6.19 -0.46
C ALA A 32 11.53 5.38 -0.21
N LEU A 33 11.42 4.10 0.19
CA LEU A 33 12.57 3.22 0.33
C LEU A 33 13.25 2.97 -1.02
N TYR A 34 12.48 2.76 -2.09
CA TYR A 34 13.04 2.62 -3.44
C TYR A 34 13.65 3.93 -3.94
N THR A 35 13.05 5.09 -3.63
CA THR A 35 13.69 6.39 -3.91
C THR A 35 15.07 6.49 -3.29
N LYS A 36 15.23 6.10 -2.02
CA LYS A 36 16.54 6.10 -1.35
C LYS A 36 17.53 5.14 -2.03
N ARG A 37 17.08 3.95 -2.44
CA ARG A 37 17.92 2.97 -3.16
C ARG A 37 18.39 3.49 -4.52
N ILE A 38 17.51 4.15 -5.27
CA ILE A 38 17.86 4.74 -6.59
C ILE A 38 19.05 5.70 -6.47
N HIS A 39 19.12 6.50 -5.39
CA HIS A 39 20.22 7.48 -5.21
C HIS A 39 21.60 6.85 -5.00
N VAL A 40 21.67 5.56 -4.63
CA VAL A 40 22.95 4.88 -4.31
C VAL A 40 23.33 3.83 -5.36
N LEU A 41 22.44 3.51 -6.29
CA LEU A 41 22.68 2.53 -7.35
C LEU A 41 23.43 3.15 -8.53
N GLN A 42 24.38 2.41 -9.08
CA GLN A 42 25.17 2.80 -10.26
C GLN A 42 24.83 1.94 -11.49
N ASP A 43 24.30 0.73 -11.27
CA ASP A 43 23.91 -0.19 -12.34
C ASP A 43 22.57 0.25 -12.97
N SER A 44 22.56 0.39 -14.30
CA SER A 44 21.42 0.91 -15.05
C SER A 44 20.21 -0.02 -15.04
N GLN A 45 20.42 -1.34 -14.99
CA GLN A 45 19.33 -2.30 -14.90
C GLN A 45 18.68 -2.27 -13.51
N GLN A 46 19.49 -2.27 -12.46
CA GLN A 46 19.00 -2.16 -11.07
C GLN A 46 18.29 -0.83 -10.81
N LEU A 47 18.75 0.26 -11.43
CA LEU A 47 18.06 1.55 -11.40
C LEU A 47 16.66 1.44 -12.01
N ALA A 48 16.54 0.90 -13.22
CA ALA A 48 15.25 0.73 -13.89
C ALA A 48 14.29 -0.16 -13.08
N ASP A 49 14.80 -1.25 -12.51
CA ASP A 49 14.00 -2.15 -11.67
C ASP A 49 13.51 -1.47 -10.38
N CYS A 50 14.38 -0.68 -9.73
CA CYS A 50 14.00 0.10 -8.55
C CYS A 50 13.00 1.21 -8.87
N GLU A 51 13.13 1.88 -10.01
CA GLU A 51 12.16 2.87 -10.48
C GLU A 51 10.80 2.24 -10.75
N ASN A 52 10.77 1.06 -11.38
CA ASN A 52 9.54 0.31 -11.63
C ASN A 52 8.84 -0.08 -10.31
N GLU A 53 9.57 -0.59 -9.32
CA GLU A 53 8.97 -0.90 -8.01
C GLU A 53 8.51 0.37 -7.28
N ARG A 54 9.27 1.47 -7.33
CA ARG A 54 8.84 2.77 -6.79
C ARG A 54 7.49 3.20 -7.40
N ALA A 55 7.38 3.18 -8.72
CA ALA A 55 6.17 3.58 -9.44
C ALA A 55 4.98 2.70 -9.06
N LYS A 56 5.19 1.38 -9.00
CA LYS A 56 4.17 0.40 -8.62
C LYS A 56 3.60 0.66 -7.23
N TYR A 57 4.42 1.02 -6.25
CA TYR A 57 3.93 1.37 -4.90
C TYR A 57 3.16 2.69 -4.89
N ILE A 58 3.57 3.69 -5.67
CA ILE A 58 2.82 4.93 -5.84
C ILE A 58 1.43 4.66 -6.45
N TYR A 59 1.36 3.90 -7.54
CA TYR A 59 0.09 3.57 -8.18
C TYR A 59 -0.83 2.79 -7.24
N LYS A 60 -0.29 1.83 -6.47
CA LYS A 60 -1.07 1.13 -5.44
C LYS A 60 -1.58 2.06 -4.34
N ALA A 61 -0.78 3.05 -3.93
CA ALA A 61 -1.21 4.02 -2.92
C ALA A 61 -2.41 4.85 -3.41
N ILE A 62 -2.39 5.26 -4.68
CA ILE A 62 -3.51 5.97 -5.33
C ILE A 62 -4.74 5.07 -5.45
N GLU A 63 -4.55 3.81 -5.88
CA GLU A 63 -5.63 2.82 -5.99
C GLU A 63 -6.30 2.58 -4.63
N VAL A 64 -5.51 2.37 -3.58
CA VAL A 64 -6.01 2.19 -2.21
C VAL A 64 -6.77 3.42 -1.73
N ALA A 65 -6.20 4.62 -1.88
CA ALA A 65 -6.88 5.85 -1.46
C ALA A 65 -8.23 6.03 -2.18
N THR A 66 -8.29 5.65 -3.45
CA THR A 66 -9.51 5.68 -4.27
C THR A 66 -10.54 4.68 -3.77
N ILE A 67 -10.13 3.44 -3.48
CA ILE A 67 -10.99 2.40 -2.92
C ILE A 67 -11.57 2.85 -1.57
N GLU A 68 -10.73 3.39 -0.68
CA GLU A 68 -11.14 3.84 0.65
C GLU A 68 -12.13 5.00 0.58
N LYS A 69 -11.91 5.94 -0.35
CA LYS A 69 -12.85 7.03 -0.64
C LYS A 69 -14.19 6.51 -1.14
N GLN A 70 -14.19 5.63 -2.14
CA GLN A 70 -15.41 5.06 -2.73
C GLN A 70 -16.23 4.23 -1.75
N GLN A 71 -15.56 3.58 -0.80
CA GLN A 71 -16.21 2.69 0.18
C GLN A 71 -16.47 3.36 1.52
N HIS A 72 -16.04 4.61 1.71
CA HIS A 72 -16.10 5.33 2.98
C HIS A 72 -15.58 4.49 4.16
N CYS A 73 -14.45 3.81 3.94
CA CYS A 73 -13.92 2.84 4.87
C CYS A 73 -12.42 2.71 4.68
N ARG A 74 -11.67 2.65 5.78
CA ARG A 74 -10.21 2.61 5.80
C ARG A 74 -9.75 1.17 5.96
N LEU A 75 -8.96 0.66 5.03
CA LEU A 75 -8.67 -0.78 4.91
C LEU A 75 -8.01 -1.36 6.17
N ILE A 76 -7.09 -0.61 6.79
CA ILE A 76 -6.35 -1.09 7.97
C ILE A 76 -7.07 -0.68 9.25
N GLU A 77 -7.46 0.58 9.37
CA GLU A 77 -8.10 1.11 10.57
C GLU A 77 -9.45 0.46 10.85
N ASP A 78 -10.20 0.10 9.80
CA ASP A 78 -11.51 -0.51 9.92
C ASP A 78 -11.47 -2.03 9.62
N LYS A 79 -10.30 -2.69 9.70
CA LYS A 79 -10.12 -4.13 9.44
C LYS A 79 -11.14 -5.01 10.16
N LYS A 80 -11.37 -4.78 11.45
CA LYS A 80 -12.32 -5.58 12.24
C LYS A 80 -13.71 -5.56 11.62
N ARG A 81 -14.18 -4.38 11.20
CA ARG A 81 -15.47 -4.22 10.50
C ARG A 81 -15.51 -5.04 9.21
N TYR A 82 -14.41 -5.11 8.47
CA TYR A 82 -14.34 -5.95 7.27
C TYR A 82 -14.44 -7.44 7.61
N LEU A 83 -13.71 -7.91 8.62
CA LEU A 83 -13.75 -9.31 9.03
C LEU A 83 -15.14 -9.71 9.55
N ASP A 84 -15.75 -8.86 10.38
CA ASP A 84 -17.11 -9.07 10.89
C ASP A 84 -18.11 -9.16 9.71
N ALA A 85 -18.03 -8.24 8.74
CA ALA A 85 -18.87 -8.29 7.54
C ALA A 85 -18.64 -9.53 6.65
N MET A 86 -17.41 -10.03 6.57
CA MET A 86 -17.12 -11.28 5.84
C MET A 86 -17.70 -12.50 6.56
N ASN A 87 -17.56 -12.57 7.88
CA ASN A 87 -18.17 -13.62 8.68
C ASN A 87 -19.70 -13.60 8.60
N ASP A 88 -20.33 -12.43 8.66
CA ASP A 88 -21.78 -12.31 8.51
C ASP A 88 -22.26 -12.79 7.14
N LYS A 89 -21.47 -12.56 6.09
CA LYS A 89 -21.81 -12.91 4.70
C LYS A 89 -21.56 -14.38 4.36
N TYR A 90 -20.46 -14.96 4.85
CA TYR A 90 -19.98 -16.29 4.45
C TYR A 90 -20.04 -17.34 5.57
N GLY A 91 -20.35 -16.94 6.80
CA GLY A 91 -20.26 -17.78 7.99
C GLY A 91 -18.83 -17.95 8.51
N ASP A 92 -17.87 -18.09 7.59
CA ASP A 92 -16.44 -18.09 7.86
C ASP A 92 -15.69 -17.35 6.74
N VAL A 93 -14.65 -16.61 7.10
CA VAL A 93 -13.71 -15.95 6.18
C VAL A 93 -13.01 -16.97 5.26
N ASP A 94 -12.87 -18.22 5.70
CA ASP A 94 -12.27 -19.30 4.88
C ASP A 94 -13.16 -19.74 3.71
N PHE A 95 -14.45 -19.38 3.70
CA PHE A 95 -15.40 -19.73 2.62
C PHE A 95 -15.68 -18.57 1.64
N ILE A 96 -14.88 -17.49 1.66
CA ILE A 96 -15.02 -16.40 0.69
C ILE A 96 -14.87 -16.96 -0.73
N ASN A 97 -15.94 -16.83 -1.51
CA ASN A 97 -16.00 -17.27 -2.91
C ASN A 97 -16.16 -16.11 -3.91
N ASP A 98 -16.32 -14.87 -3.42
CA ASP A 98 -16.31 -13.67 -4.27
C ASP A 98 -14.88 -13.14 -4.44
N LEU A 99 -14.47 -12.98 -5.71
CA LEU A 99 -13.12 -12.56 -6.04
C LEU A 99 -12.79 -11.14 -5.57
N LYS A 100 -13.76 -10.21 -5.53
CA LYS A 100 -13.52 -8.84 -5.09
C LYS A 100 -13.29 -8.79 -3.58
N ASP A 101 -14.09 -9.54 -2.84
CA ASP A 101 -13.97 -9.64 -1.38
C ASP A 101 -12.64 -10.33 -1.00
N LEU A 102 -12.28 -11.41 -1.68
CA LEU A 102 -11.00 -12.09 -1.48
C LEU A 102 -9.80 -11.15 -1.76
N LYS A 103 -9.85 -10.40 -2.88
CA LYS A 103 -8.79 -9.44 -3.22
C LYS A 103 -8.61 -8.37 -2.14
N LYS A 104 -9.71 -7.86 -1.57
CA LYS A 104 -9.67 -6.87 -0.50
C LYS A 104 -9.05 -7.45 0.77
N LEU A 105 -9.45 -8.66 1.16
CA LEU A 105 -8.89 -9.33 2.33
C LEU A 105 -7.39 -9.58 2.19
N VAL A 106 -6.96 -10.10 1.02
CA VAL A 106 -5.54 -10.30 0.71
C VAL A 106 -4.77 -8.99 0.76
N LEU A 107 -5.36 -7.89 0.28
CA LEU A 107 -4.74 -6.57 0.32
C LEU A 107 -4.55 -6.08 1.76
N ILE A 108 -5.54 -6.23 2.64
CA ILE A 108 -5.45 -5.87 4.05
C ILE A 108 -4.30 -6.61 4.72
N TYR A 109 -4.25 -7.94 4.61
CA TYR A 109 -3.17 -8.73 5.21
C TYR A 109 -1.79 -8.42 4.63
N ARG A 110 -1.71 -8.15 3.32
CA ARG A 110 -0.45 -7.73 2.70
C ARG A 110 0.05 -6.41 3.26
N LEU A 111 -0.84 -5.45 3.48
CA LEU A 111 -0.49 -4.15 4.05
C LEU A 111 -0.02 -4.27 5.49
N GLU A 112 -0.64 -5.14 6.30
CA GLU A 112 -0.18 -5.43 7.67
C GLU A 112 1.23 -6.03 7.69
N ASN A 113 1.49 -7.04 6.84
CA ASN A 113 2.83 -7.62 6.73
C ASN A 113 3.87 -6.58 6.30
N LEU A 114 3.51 -5.67 5.38
CA LEU A 114 4.41 -4.57 5.00
C LEU A 114 4.66 -3.59 6.15
N ASP A 115 3.66 -3.31 7.00
CA ASP A 115 3.81 -2.46 8.20
C ASP A 115 4.75 -3.13 9.22
N GLU A 116 4.56 -4.43 9.47
CA GLU A 116 5.42 -5.24 10.36
C GLU A 116 6.86 -5.28 9.86
N GLN A 117 7.10 -5.54 8.57
CA GLN A 117 8.43 -5.51 7.98
C GLN A 117 9.09 -4.14 8.10
N GLN A 118 8.34 -3.06 7.88
CA GLN A 118 8.84 -1.71 8.04
C GLN A 118 9.26 -1.43 9.49
N GLN A 119 8.49 -1.91 10.47
CA GLN A 119 8.81 -1.76 11.89
C GLN A 119 10.04 -2.61 12.29
N ALA A 120 10.16 -3.84 11.77
CA ALA A 120 11.31 -4.70 12.01
C ALA A 120 12.62 -4.10 11.46
N HIS A 121 12.59 -3.49 10.27
CA HIS A 121 13.74 -2.78 9.69
C HIS A 121 14.13 -1.48 10.41
N HIS A 122 13.30 -0.98 11.34
CA HIS A 122 13.62 0.12 12.24
C HIS A 122 14.15 -0.35 13.62
N SER A 123 14.22 -1.67 13.86
CA SER A 123 14.81 -2.21 15.09
C SER A 123 16.35 -2.19 15.01
N PRO A 124 17.07 -1.76 16.06
CA PRO A 124 18.54 -1.59 16.05
C PRO A 124 19.33 -2.84 15.64
N GLU A 125 18.76 -4.02 15.81
CA GLU A 125 19.43 -5.31 15.56
C GLU A 125 19.69 -5.62 14.08
N TYR A 126 19.04 -4.92 13.15
CA TYR A 126 19.18 -5.16 11.70
C TYR A 126 19.87 -4.02 10.93
N MET A 127 20.50 -3.08 11.65
CA MET A 127 21.32 -2.00 11.06
C MET A 127 22.83 -2.22 11.21
N ALA A 128 23.26 -3.44 11.58
CA ALA A 128 24.66 -3.84 11.70
C ALA A 128 25.18 -4.52 10.42
#